data_AF-A0A8C7YD59-F1
#
_entry.id   AF-A0A8C7YD59-F1
#
_cell.length_a   1.000
_cell.length_b   1.000
_cell.length_c   1.000
_cell.angle_alpha   90.00
_cell.angle_beta   90.00
_cell.angle_gamma   90.00
#
_symmetry.space_group_name_H-M   'P 1'
#
loop_
_entity.id
_entity.type
_entity.pdbx_description
1 polymer ?
#
loop_
_entity_poly.entity_id
_entity_poly.type
_entity_poly.pdbx_seq_one_letter_code
_entity_poly.pdbx_strand_id
1 'polypeptide(L)'
;ICLKMTAEEQSNEGQHTIPLEGEDITPKKDGGVLKVIKREGTGTEFPMTGDKVFVHYVGTLLDGTHFDSSRDRGEKFSFELGKGQVIKAWDIGVATMKVGELCQLVCKPEYAYGSAGSPPKIPPNATLVFEVELFDFRGEDLTEDEDGGIIRRIITKGEGYSKPNEGASVEVTVQGTHDERIFDERELKFEIGDGESFNLPAGVEKAIMAMEQGEETLIVCFTYSYFRYGYGNAGNAKFNIPAGATLQYKIKLTAFEKAKESWEMNTPEKLEQSSIIKEKGTQYFKDGKYKQASVQYKKIVSWLEHESGLSEEDEKKAKTLRLAAHLNLAMCYLKLHEPNQALENCDKALEMDSSNEKALFRRGEALFAMNEFDKARDDFQRVVQLYPANKAAKSQVQHHQRRSKLFIYFPLQFFYNELKMREDLSWKQFYPPPTIKTKI
;
A
#
# COMPACT_ATOMS: atom_id res chain seq x y z
N ILE A 1 -19.08 94.36 17.15
CA ILE A 1 -18.72 93.88 18.51
C ILE A 1 -18.68 92.36 18.45
N CYS A 2 -17.50 91.82 18.73
CA CYS A 2 -17.14 90.42 18.70
C CYS A 2 -17.85 89.66 19.83
N LEU A 3 -18.45 88.50 19.56
CA LEU A 3 -18.69 87.49 20.60
C LEU A 3 -18.45 86.08 20.02
N LYS A 4 -17.33 85.53 20.49
CA LYS A 4 -16.81 84.17 20.36
C LYS A 4 -17.87 83.12 20.69
N MET A 5 -17.99 82.08 19.86
CA MET A 5 -18.50 80.78 20.28
C MET A 5 -17.29 79.89 20.58
N THR A 6 -17.24 79.37 21.81
CA THR A 6 -16.19 78.50 22.33
C THR A 6 -16.35 77.08 21.77
N ALA A 7 -15.21 76.48 21.44
CA ALA A 7 -15.05 75.08 21.13
C ALA A 7 -15.21 74.25 22.42
N GLU A 8 -16.07 73.22 22.38
CA GLU A 8 -15.97 71.98 23.15
C GLU A 8 -17.20 71.12 22.82
N GLU A 9 -17.13 70.37 21.73
CA GLU A 9 -17.98 69.19 21.48
C GLU A 9 -17.32 68.35 20.38
N GLN A 10 -16.15 67.79 20.70
CA GLN A 10 -15.54 66.67 19.98
C GLN A 10 -14.98 65.68 20.99
N SER A 11 -15.63 64.52 21.07
CA SER A 11 -15.04 63.18 21.07
C SER A 11 -15.84 62.24 21.96
N ASN A 12 -16.75 61.48 21.37
CA ASN A 12 -17.19 60.21 21.94
C ASN A 12 -17.31 59.20 20.80
N GLU A 13 -16.18 58.87 20.18
CA GLU A 13 -16.06 57.64 19.40
C GLU A 13 -15.97 56.50 20.40
N GLY A 14 -17.06 55.73 20.50
CA GLY A 14 -17.16 54.59 21.40
C GLY A 14 -16.10 53.53 21.06
N GLN A 15 -15.31 53.16 22.07
CA GLN A 15 -14.45 51.98 21.99
C GLN A 15 -15.34 50.73 21.79
N HIS A 16 -15.35 50.20 20.57
CA HIS A 16 -15.93 48.89 20.27
C HIS A 16 -15.04 47.81 20.87
N THR A 17 -15.24 47.50 22.16
CA THR A 17 -14.63 46.33 22.79
C THR A 17 -15.40 45.08 22.37
N ILE A 18 -14.69 44.08 21.85
CA ILE A 18 -15.30 42.81 21.45
C ILE A 18 -15.79 42.08 22.72
N PRO A 19 -17.05 41.63 22.79
CA PRO A 19 -17.56 40.90 23.96
C PRO A 19 -16.76 39.63 24.23
N LEU A 20 -16.38 39.42 25.49
CA LEU A 20 -15.71 38.21 25.98
C LEU A 20 -16.74 37.11 26.27
N GLU A 21 -17.48 36.69 25.24
CA GLU A 21 -18.55 35.70 25.33
C GLU A 21 -18.24 34.50 24.42
N GLY A 22 -18.72 33.32 24.79
CA GLY A 22 -18.55 32.10 24.00
C GLY A 22 -18.47 30.84 24.85
N GLU A 23 -18.52 29.68 24.19
CA GLU A 23 -18.29 28.39 24.82
C GLU A 23 -16.80 28.24 25.17
N ASP A 24 -16.50 27.90 26.41
CA ASP A 24 -15.14 27.56 26.82
C ASP A 24 -14.76 26.16 26.31
N ILE A 25 -13.85 26.12 25.35
CA ILE A 25 -13.40 24.88 24.71
C ILE A 25 -12.05 24.39 25.25
N THR A 26 -11.49 25.00 26.31
CA THR A 26 -10.24 24.49 26.88
C THR A 26 -10.48 23.17 27.63
N PRO A 27 -9.51 22.23 27.59
CA PRO A 27 -9.61 21.01 28.39
C PRO A 27 -9.70 21.28 29.89
N LYS A 28 -9.11 22.39 30.36
CA LYS A 28 -9.08 22.79 31.77
C LYS A 28 -10.31 23.57 32.22
N LYS A 29 -11.18 24.00 31.29
CA LYS A 29 -12.33 24.88 31.54
C LYS A 29 -11.96 26.14 32.33
N ASP A 30 -10.89 26.80 31.89
CA ASP A 30 -10.30 27.99 32.52
C ASP A 30 -10.63 29.31 31.79
N GLY A 31 -11.54 29.25 30.81
CA GLY A 31 -11.92 30.37 29.96
C GLY A 31 -10.76 30.89 29.11
N GLY A 32 -9.74 30.07 28.85
CA GLY A 32 -8.56 30.45 28.08
C GLY A 32 -8.83 30.63 26.59
N VAL A 33 -9.79 29.87 26.06
CA VAL A 33 -10.19 29.89 24.66
C VAL A 33 -11.71 29.81 24.60
N LEU A 34 -12.36 30.92 24.24
CA LEU A 34 -13.80 30.98 24.07
C LEU A 34 -14.14 30.94 22.58
N LYS A 35 -15.14 30.14 22.20
CA LYS A 35 -15.59 29.98 20.82
C LYS A 35 -17.03 30.44 20.64
N VAL A 36 -17.28 31.17 19.56
CA VAL A 36 -18.63 31.52 19.09
C VAL A 36 -18.75 31.13 17.62
N ILE A 37 -19.69 30.24 17.28
CA ILE A 37 -19.96 29.89 15.89
C ILE A 37 -20.73 31.04 15.24
N LYS A 38 -20.20 31.58 14.14
CA LYS A 38 -20.85 32.62 13.32
C LYS A 38 -21.61 32.02 12.15
N ARG A 39 -21.10 30.92 11.61
CA ARG A 39 -21.75 30.10 10.59
C ARG A 39 -21.41 28.64 10.82
N GLU A 40 -22.44 27.81 10.86
CA GLU A 40 -22.29 26.36 10.99
C GLU A 40 -21.57 25.76 9.79
N GLY A 41 -20.74 24.74 10.05
CA GLY A 41 -20.18 23.88 9.02
C GLY A 41 -21.11 22.73 8.65
N THR A 42 -20.64 21.87 7.76
CA THR A 42 -21.34 20.66 7.30
C THR A 42 -20.56 19.40 7.66
N GLY A 43 -21.25 18.25 7.63
CA GLY A 43 -20.65 16.96 7.98
C GLY A 43 -20.62 16.67 9.48
N THR A 44 -20.07 15.52 9.81
CA THR A 44 -19.98 14.97 11.17
C THR A 44 -18.55 14.82 11.66
N GLU A 45 -17.56 15.04 10.78
CA GLU A 45 -16.15 14.89 11.11
C GLU A 45 -15.52 16.21 11.58
N PHE A 46 -14.49 16.06 12.41
CA PHE A 46 -13.66 17.14 12.94
C PHE A 46 -12.20 16.84 12.62
N PRO A 47 -11.34 17.84 12.35
CA PRO A 47 -9.90 17.66 12.22
C PRO A 47 -9.30 16.96 13.45
N MET A 48 -8.31 16.10 13.23
CA MET A 48 -7.58 15.37 14.25
C MET A 48 -6.12 15.83 14.30
N THR A 49 -5.43 15.55 15.41
CA THR A 49 -4.00 15.84 15.54
C THR A 49 -3.22 15.18 14.40
N GLY A 50 -2.41 15.97 13.69
CA GLY A 50 -1.64 15.56 12.52
C GLY A 50 -2.31 15.86 11.19
N ASP A 51 -3.61 16.14 11.15
CA ASP A 51 -4.27 16.53 9.91
C ASP A 51 -3.73 17.87 9.40
N LYS A 52 -3.59 17.97 8.08
CA LYS A 52 -3.32 19.22 7.40
C LYS A 52 -4.64 19.97 7.21
N VAL A 53 -4.78 21.11 7.86
CA VAL A 53 -6.00 21.94 7.81
C VAL A 53 -5.78 23.14 6.90
N PHE A 54 -6.86 23.60 6.26
CA PHE A 54 -6.86 24.74 5.34
C PHE A 54 -7.89 25.77 5.81
N VAL A 55 -7.42 26.94 6.22
CA VAL A 55 -8.26 27.98 6.81
C VAL A 55 -8.07 29.34 6.15
N HIS A 56 -9.10 30.18 6.20
CA HIS A 56 -8.90 31.62 6.26
C HIS A 56 -9.08 32.13 7.67
N TYR A 57 -8.40 33.22 7.99
CA TYR A 57 -8.54 33.93 9.25
C TYR A 57 -8.32 35.43 9.11
N VAL A 58 -8.85 36.14 10.11
CA VAL A 58 -8.61 37.55 10.42
C VAL A 58 -8.30 37.62 11.92
N GLY A 59 -7.16 38.20 12.29
CA GLY A 59 -6.71 38.39 13.67
C GLY A 59 -6.76 39.87 14.08
N THR A 60 -7.40 40.14 15.22
CA THR A 60 -7.51 41.47 15.83
C THR A 60 -7.19 41.45 17.32
N LEU A 61 -6.73 42.59 17.84
CA LEU A 61 -6.70 42.83 19.29
C LEU A 61 -8.14 43.06 19.81
N LEU A 62 -8.31 43.07 21.14
CA LEU A 62 -9.62 43.30 21.77
C LEU A 62 -10.24 44.67 21.45
N ASP A 63 -9.40 45.67 21.13
CA ASP A 63 -9.83 47.01 20.72
C ASP A 63 -10.23 47.07 19.23
N GLY A 64 -10.19 45.94 18.52
CA GLY A 64 -10.50 45.83 17.10
C GLY A 64 -9.31 46.08 16.17
N THR A 65 -8.13 46.43 16.69
CA THR A 65 -6.94 46.67 15.86
C THR A 65 -6.55 45.41 15.10
N HIS A 66 -6.58 45.49 13.77
CA HIS A 66 -6.18 44.41 12.89
C HIS A 66 -4.66 44.21 12.89
N PHE A 67 -4.17 42.99 13.09
CA PHE A 67 -2.73 42.69 13.08
C PHE A 67 -2.29 41.72 11.99
N ASP A 68 -3.16 40.80 11.55
CA ASP A 68 -2.86 39.82 10.51
C ASP A 68 -4.12 39.19 9.89
N SER A 69 -4.10 38.95 8.58
CA SER A 69 -5.20 38.35 7.81
C SER A 69 -4.64 37.53 6.67
N SER A 70 -5.11 36.28 6.55
CA SER A 70 -4.88 35.47 5.35
C SER A 70 -5.68 35.94 4.14
N ARG A 71 -6.83 36.61 4.36
CA ARG A 71 -7.69 37.08 3.26
C ARG A 71 -7.01 38.22 2.49
N ASP A 72 -6.22 39.04 3.19
CA ASP A 72 -5.46 40.14 2.59
C ASP A 72 -4.36 39.63 1.65
N ARG A 73 -3.92 38.38 1.87
CA ARG A 73 -2.95 37.68 1.01
C ARG A 73 -3.60 36.94 -0.15
N GLY A 74 -4.92 36.77 -0.14
CA GLY A 74 -5.66 36.05 -1.18
C GLY A 74 -5.46 34.52 -1.18
N GLU A 75 -4.69 33.98 -0.23
CA GLU A 75 -4.36 32.55 -0.16
C GLU A 75 -4.74 31.97 1.20
N LYS A 76 -5.25 30.73 1.20
CA LYS A 76 -5.57 30.00 2.43
C LYS A 76 -4.29 29.70 3.19
N PHE A 77 -4.36 29.80 4.51
CA PHE A 77 -3.28 29.35 5.37
C PHE A 77 -3.46 27.86 5.67
N SER A 78 -2.38 27.09 5.58
CA SER A 78 -2.39 25.66 5.91
C SER A 78 -1.33 25.32 6.95
N PHE A 79 -1.67 24.45 7.89
CA PHE A 79 -0.78 23.97 8.94
C PHE A 79 -1.17 22.56 9.39
N GLU A 80 -0.28 21.88 10.11
CA GLU A 80 -0.56 20.59 10.75
C GLU A 80 -1.13 20.81 12.16
N LEU A 81 -2.34 20.30 12.39
CA LEU A 81 -3.05 20.50 13.63
C LEU A 81 -2.42 19.73 14.80
N GLY A 82 -2.28 20.38 15.95
CA GLY A 82 -1.78 19.76 17.18
C GLY A 82 -0.28 19.47 17.19
N LYS A 83 0.48 20.06 16.25
CA LYS A 83 1.95 19.97 16.16
C LYS A 83 2.67 21.21 16.69
N GLY A 84 1.94 22.19 17.23
CA GLY A 84 2.51 23.43 17.73
C GLY A 84 3.07 24.36 16.64
N GLN A 85 2.60 24.21 15.39
CA GLN A 85 2.90 25.14 14.29
C GLN A 85 2.17 26.48 14.44
N VAL A 86 1.11 26.52 15.27
CA VAL A 86 0.28 27.67 15.58
C VAL A 86 0.17 27.85 17.09
N ILE A 87 -0.46 28.95 17.54
CA ILE A 87 -0.71 29.18 18.97
C ILE A 87 -1.62 28.08 19.55
N LYS A 88 -1.48 27.80 20.85
CA LYS A 88 -2.25 26.75 21.54
C LYS A 88 -3.76 26.91 21.35
N ALA A 89 -4.25 28.15 21.33
CA ALA A 89 -5.67 28.45 21.12
C ALA A 89 -6.19 27.97 19.76
N TRP A 90 -5.36 28.02 18.72
CA TRP A 90 -5.71 27.54 17.39
C TRP A 90 -5.72 26.01 17.32
N ASP A 91 -4.74 25.35 17.92
CA ASP A 91 -4.72 23.88 18.00
C ASP A 91 -5.98 23.34 18.72
N ILE A 92 -6.46 24.04 19.76
CA ILE A 92 -7.71 23.70 20.45
C ILE A 92 -8.93 24.09 19.61
N GLY A 93 -8.96 25.32 19.06
CA GLY A 93 -10.11 25.88 18.35
C GLY A 93 -10.45 25.14 17.07
N VAL A 94 -9.47 24.96 16.18
CA VAL A 94 -9.68 24.37 14.86
C VAL A 94 -10.05 22.88 14.95
N ALA A 95 -9.58 22.17 15.99
CA ALA A 95 -9.97 20.79 16.27
C ALA A 95 -11.48 20.63 16.57
N THR A 96 -12.19 21.71 16.89
CA THR A 96 -13.65 21.68 17.15
C THR A 96 -14.48 22.12 15.96
N MET A 97 -13.86 22.47 14.83
CA MET A 97 -14.55 23.04 13.67
C MET A 97 -14.97 21.98 12.66
N LYS A 98 -16.12 22.19 12.02
CA LYS A 98 -16.56 21.43 10.84
C LYS A 98 -16.15 22.13 9.55
N VAL A 99 -16.08 21.36 8.45
CA VAL A 99 -15.82 21.95 7.11
C VAL A 99 -16.92 22.97 6.76
N GLY A 100 -16.52 24.17 6.38
CA GLY A 100 -17.38 25.32 6.07
C GLY A 100 -17.72 26.22 7.26
N GLU A 101 -17.38 25.80 8.48
CA GLU A 101 -17.65 26.56 9.69
C GLU A 101 -16.84 27.86 9.73
N LEU A 102 -17.51 28.94 10.13
CA LEU A 102 -16.90 30.22 10.48
C LEU A 102 -17.11 30.43 11.98
N CYS A 103 -16.03 30.53 12.75
CA CYS A 103 -16.11 30.80 14.19
C CYS A 103 -15.24 31.98 14.60
N GLN A 104 -15.58 32.57 15.74
CA GLN A 104 -14.78 33.55 16.44
C GLN A 104 -14.14 32.88 17.66
N LEU A 105 -12.82 33.01 17.79
CA LEU A 105 -12.03 32.55 18.92
C LEU A 105 -11.52 33.75 19.71
N VAL A 106 -11.77 33.79 21.01
CA VAL A 106 -11.17 34.73 21.95
C VAL A 106 -10.10 33.99 22.74
N CYS A 107 -8.86 34.43 22.63
CA CYS A 107 -7.68 33.71 23.09
C CYS A 107 -6.94 34.51 24.16
N LYS A 108 -6.93 34.03 25.41
CA LYS A 108 -6.12 34.62 26.48
C LYS A 108 -4.62 34.45 26.19
N PRO A 109 -3.76 35.33 26.74
CA PRO A 109 -2.33 35.32 26.45
C PRO A 109 -1.64 33.99 26.76
N GLU A 110 -2.07 33.23 27.77
CA GLU A 110 -1.50 31.92 28.13
C GLU A 110 -1.66 30.86 27.03
N TYR A 111 -2.66 31.04 26.16
CA TYR A 111 -2.96 30.22 24.99
C TYR A 111 -2.55 30.89 23.66
N ALA A 112 -1.95 32.08 23.73
CA ALA A 112 -1.44 32.86 22.60
C ALA A 112 0.08 33.11 22.74
N TYR A 113 0.52 34.38 22.80
CA TYR A 113 1.94 34.78 22.84
C TYR A 113 2.46 35.13 24.25
N GLY A 114 1.63 34.95 25.29
CA GLY A 114 2.02 35.15 26.69
C GLY A 114 2.55 36.54 27.03
N SER A 115 3.38 36.61 28.06
CA SER A 115 3.99 37.85 28.55
C SER A 115 5.05 38.44 27.63
N ALA A 116 5.55 37.67 26.65
CA ALA A 116 6.49 38.18 25.66
C ALA A 116 5.78 38.95 24.53
N GLY A 117 4.56 38.54 24.17
CA GLY A 117 3.90 39.03 22.96
C GLY A 117 4.62 38.60 21.68
N SER A 118 4.35 39.32 20.59
CA SER A 118 5.09 39.22 19.31
C SER A 118 5.29 40.61 18.72
N PRO A 119 6.26 41.38 19.25
CA PRO A 119 6.50 42.75 18.80
C PRO A 119 6.88 42.84 17.31
N PRO A 120 6.51 43.93 16.61
CA PRO A 120 5.79 45.09 17.11
C PRO A 120 4.27 44.95 17.10
N LYS A 121 3.73 43.88 16.50
CA LYS A 121 2.29 43.76 16.19
C LYS A 121 1.45 43.33 17.39
N ILE A 122 1.99 42.45 18.24
CA ILE A 122 1.27 41.85 19.36
C ILE A 122 1.97 42.24 20.66
N PRO A 123 1.33 43.02 21.54
CA PRO A 123 1.94 43.42 22.80
C PRO A 123 2.00 42.26 23.82
N PRO A 124 2.84 42.40 24.86
CA PRO A 124 2.82 41.53 26.04
C PRO A 124 1.42 41.33 26.62
N ASN A 125 1.09 40.09 27.01
CA ASN A 125 -0.16 39.72 27.67
C ASN A 125 -1.44 40.09 26.88
N ALA A 126 -1.35 40.18 25.55
CA ALA A 126 -2.49 40.49 24.71
C ALA A 126 -3.51 39.34 24.66
N THR A 127 -4.78 39.67 24.85
CA THR A 127 -5.90 38.82 24.43
C THR A 127 -6.15 39.06 22.95
N LEU A 128 -6.18 37.97 22.17
CA LEU A 128 -6.38 38.02 20.74
C LEU A 128 -7.78 37.55 20.38
N VAL A 129 -8.31 38.10 19.30
CA VAL A 129 -9.57 37.66 18.71
C VAL A 129 -9.29 37.22 17.28
N PHE A 130 -9.71 36.01 16.94
CA PHE A 130 -9.60 35.48 15.59
C PHE A 130 -10.98 35.16 15.06
N GLU A 131 -11.26 35.57 13.83
CA GLU A 131 -12.30 34.94 13.02
C GLU A 131 -11.63 33.90 12.13
N VAL A 132 -12.07 32.64 12.19
CA VAL A 132 -11.46 31.51 11.47
C VAL A 132 -12.54 30.79 10.68
N GLU A 133 -12.26 30.52 9.40
CA GLU A 133 -13.09 29.76 8.47
C GLU A 133 -12.35 28.48 8.05
N LEU A 134 -12.90 27.31 8.37
CA LEU A 134 -12.32 26.03 7.98
C LEU A 134 -12.85 25.60 6.61
N PHE A 135 -11.97 25.41 5.63
CA PHE A 135 -12.36 25.03 4.27
C PHE A 135 -12.20 23.55 3.98
N ASP A 136 -11.14 22.95 4.48
CA ASP A 136 -10.78 21.56 4.20
C ASP A 136 -9.81 21.08 5.29
N PHE A 137 -9.79 19.77 5.51
CA PHE A 137 -8.73 19.12 6.27
C PHE A 137 -8.46 17.76 5.65
N ARG A 138 -7.21 17.34 5.69
CA ARG A 138 -6.77 16.08 5.10
C ARG A 138 -5.90 15.34 6.10
N GLY A 139 -6.15 14.04 6.23
CA GLY A 139 -5.20 13.15 6.87
C GLY A 139 -3.89 13.08 6.08
N GLU A 140 -2.92 12.39 6.66
CA GLU A 140 -1.64 12.13 6.01
C GLU A 140 -1.81 11.14 4.87
N ASP A 141 -1.29 11.47 3.69
CA ASP A 141 -1.25 10.54 2.56
C ASP A 141 -0.04 9.62 2.69
N LEU A 142 -0.29 8.31 2.77
CA LEU A 142 0.76 7.29 2.91
C LEU A 142 1.21 6.71 1.56
N THR A 143 0.73 7.26 0.45
CA THR A 143 1.11 6.80 -0.88
C THR A 143 2.41 7.47 -1.35
N GLU A 144 3.22 6.72 -2.09
CA GLU A 144 4.52 7.22 -2.58
C GLU A 144 4.37 8.36 -3.58
N ASP A 145 3.28 8.33 -4.36
CA ASP A 145 2.97 9.31 -5.40
C ASP A 145 2.05 10.45 -4.89
N GLU A 146 1.74 10.49 -3.59
CA GLU A 146 0.75 11.41 -2.98
C GLU A 146 -0.60 11.44 -3.75
N ASP A 147 -1.07 10.25 -4.13
CA ASP A 147 -2.22 10.04 -5.00
C ASP A 147 -3.58 9.97 -4.26
N GLY A 148 -3.55 10.12 -2.93
CA GLY A 148 -4.71 10.07 -2.04
C GLY A 148 -5.24 8.66 -1.79
N GLY A 149 -4.53 7.61 -2.20
CA GLY A 149 -5.00 6.23 -2.14
C GLY A 149 -5.08 5.66 -0.72
N ILE A 150 -4.28 6.16 0.21
CA ILE A 150 -4.29 5.77 1.63
C ILE A 150 -4.19 7.03 2.48
N ILE A 151 -5.30 7.46 3.07
CA ILE A 151 -5.32 8.60 3.97
C ILE A 151 -5.35 8.10 5.41
N ARG A 152 -4.37 8.49 6.21
CA ARG A 152 -4.22 8.14 7.63
C ARG A 152 -4.62 9.30 8.54
N ARG A 153 -5.33 8.99 9.62
CA ARG A 153 -5.69 9.90 10.71
C ARG A 153 -5.42 9.24 12.06
N ILE A 154 -4.49 9.81 12.82
CA ILE A 154 -4.04 9.24 14.09
C ILE A 154 -5.09 9.50 15.18
N ILE A 155 -5.61 8.43 15.80
CA ILE A 155 -6.56 8.50 16.93
C ILE A 155 -5.78 8.62 18.24
N THR A 156 -4.87 7.69 18.47
CA THR A 156 -3.99 7.65 19.65
C THR A 156 -2.56 7.58 19.15
N LYS A 157 -1.72 8.52 19.60
CA LYS A 157 -0.30 8.53 19.22
C LYS A 157 0.41 7.33 19.85
N GLY A 158 1.27 6.68 19.08
CA GLY A 158 2.17 5.65 19.60
C GLY A 158 3.34 6.20 20.42
N GLU A 159 4.17 5.28 20.87
CA GLU A 159 5.39 5.54 21.63
C GLU A 159 6.62 5.10 20.82
N GLY A 160 7.73 5.82 21.04
CA GLY A 160 8.99 5.56 20.33
C GLY A 160 9.05 6.19 18.93
N TYR A 161 10.08 5.81 18.18
CA TYR A 161 10.35 6.33 16.83
C TYR A 161 10.51 5.23 15.77
N SER A 162 10.58 3.98 16.22
CA SER A 162 10.72 2.82 15.34
C SER A 162 9.38 2.45 14.72
N LYS A 163 9.43 1.98 13.48
CA LYS A 163 8.26 1.50 12.72
C LYS A 163 8.53 0.11 12.15
N PRO A 164 7.50 -0.71 11.91
CA PRO A 164 7.66 -2.00 11.21
C PRO A 164 8.26 -1.80 9.81
N ASN A 165 9.15 -2.71 9.40
CA ASN A 165 9.65 -2.81 8.03
C ASN A 165 9.04 -4.04 7.31
N GLU A 166 9.30 -4.15 6.00
CA GLU A 166 8.92 -5.33 5.22
C GLU A 166 9.46 -6.61 5.88
N GLY A 167 8.58 -7.59 6.11
CA GLY A 167 8.90 -8.83 6.82
C GLY A 167 8.91 -8.74 8.35
N ALA A 168 8.64 -7.59 8.96
CA ALA A 168 8.49 -7.47 10.42
C ALA A 168 7.33 -8.32 10.93
N SER A 169 7.48 -8.92 12.10
CA SER A 169 6.38 -9.57 12.82
C SER A 169 5.57 -8.50 13.54
N VAL A 170 4.27 -8.39 13.26
CA VAL A 170 3.38 -7.40 13.87
C VAL A 170 2.24 -8.07 14.62
N GLU A 171 1.82 -7.45 15.72
CA GLU A 171 0.60 -7.76 16.45
C GLU A 171 -0.32 -6.54 16.34
N VAL A 172 -1.52 -6.75 15.80
CA VAL A 172 -2.47 -5.67 15.52
C VAL A 172 -3.90 -6.06 15.86
N THR A 173 -4.71 -5.07 16.22
CA THR A 173 -6.17 -5.17 16.14
C THR A 173 -6.62 -4.43 14.90
N VAL A 174 -7.47 -5.05 14.08
CA VAL A 174 -8.04 -4.43 12.89
C VAL A 174 -9.57 -4.47 12.96
N GLN A 175 -10.20 -3.38 12.52
CA GLN A 175 -11.64 -3.30 12.30
C GLN A 175 -11.88 -2.65 10.94
N GLY A 176 -12.38 -3.42 9.98
CA GLY A 176 -12.73 -2.98 8.64
C GLY A 176 -14.21 -2.61 8.53
N THR A 177 -14.49 -1.43 8.01
CA THR A 177 -15.84 -0.89 7.78
C THR A 177 -16.01 -0.52 6.31
N HIS A 178 -17.18 -0.83 5.75
CA HIS A 178 -17.60 -0.41 4.43
C HIS A 178 -19.10 -0.05 4.47
N ASP A 179 -19.46 1.13 3.98
CA ASP A 179 -20.82 1.68 4.04
C ASP A 179 -21.44 1.53 5.45
N GLU A 180 -20.71 1.98 6.47
CA GLU A 180 -21.06 1.90 7.91
C GLU A 180 -21.14 0.48 8.50
N ARG A 181 -21.06 -0.57 7.68
CA ARG A 181 -21.07 -1.97 8.13
C ARG A 181 -19.65 -2.44 8.45
N ILE A 182 -19.44 -2.88 9.70
CA ILE A 182 -18.24 -3.62 10.10
C ILE A 182 -18.26 -4.99 9.44
N PHE A 183 -17.22 -5.32 8.67
CA PHE A 183 -17.11 -6.59 7.94
C PHE A 183 -15.95 -7.47 8.41
N ASP A 184 -14.97 -6.90 9.12
CA ASP A 184 -13.85 -7.62 9.73
C ASP A 184 -13.52 -6.95 11.06
N GLU A 185 -13.36 -7.73 12.13
CA GLU A 185 -12.93 -7.24 13.45
C GLU A 185 -12.22 -8.38 14.18
N ARG A 186 -10.92 -8.21 14.42
CA ARG A 186 -10.08 -9.26 15.03
C ARG A 186 -8.69 -8.78 15.40
N GLU A 187 -8.05 -9.57 16.25
CA GLU A 187 -6.62 -9.47 16.56
C GLU A 187 -5.83 -10.42 15.67
N LEU A 188 -4.68 -9.95 15.18
CA LEU A 188 -3.83 -10.68 14.25
C LEU A 188 -2.37 -10.58 14.66
N LYS A 189 -1.67 -11.69 14.47
CA LYS A 189 -0.21 -11.75 14.45
C LYS A 189 0.24 -12.28 13.09
N PHE A 190 0.97 -11.47 12.34
CA PHE A 190 1.42 -11.83 11.00
C PHE A 190 2.73 -11.12 10.64
N GLU A 191 3.34 -11.50 9.52
CA GLU A 191 4.50 -10.78 8.98
C GLU A 191 4.05 -9.77 7.92
N ILE A 192 4.59 -8.55 7.97
CA ILE A 192 4.39 -7.57 6.91
C ILE A 192 4.87 -8.15 5.56
N GLY A 193 4.01 -8.04 4.54
CA GLY A 193 4.14 -8.70 3.24
C GLY A 193 3.24 -9.93 3.08
N ASP A 194 2.53 -10.34 4.14
CA ASP A 194 1.64 -11.51 4.18
C ASP A 194 0.17 -11.18 4.51
N GLY A 195 -0.23 -9.90 4.50
CA GLY A 195 -1.58 -9.48 4.84
C GLY A 195 -2.66 -10.14 3.96
N GLU A 196 -2.38 -10.41 2.69
CA GLU A 196 -3.31 -11.04 1.76
C GLU A 196 -3.81 -12.42 2.25
N SER A 197 -2.93 -13.22 2.87
CA SER A 197 -3.30 -14.53 3.44
C SER A 197 -4.29 -14.42 4.59
N PHE A 198 -4.32 -13.25 5.22
CA PHE A 198 -5.25 -12.88 6.25
C PHE A 198 -6.47 -12.14 5.67
N ASN A 199 -6.59 -11.99 4.35
CA ASN A 199 -7.60 -11.15 3.69
C ASN A 199 -7.49 -9.66 4.06
N LEU A 200 -6.29 -9.18 4.39
CA LEU A 200 -6.04 -7.75 4.54
C LEU A 200 -5.68 -7.14 3.18
N PRO A 201 -6.20 -5.94 2.85
CA PRO A 201 -5.81 -5.22 1.65
C PRO A 201 -4.42 -4.58 1.80
N ALA A 202 -3.71 -4.35 0.71
CA ALA A 202 -2.34 -3.82 0.72
C ALA A 202 -2.22 -2.46 1.42
N GLY A 203 -3.26 -1.63 1.39
CA GLY A 203 -3.27 -0.35 2.10
C GLY A 203 -3.18 -0.49 3.62
N VAL A 204 -3.70 -1.58 4.19
CA VAL A 204 -3.58 -1.87 5.63
C VAL A 204 -2.14 -2.18 6.01
N GLU A 205 -1.43 -2.98 5.22
CA GLU A 205 -0.01 -3.28 5.48
C GLU A 205 0.87 -2.03 5.32
N LYS A 206 0.64 -1.24 4.27
CA LYS A 206 1.31 0.05 4.10
C LYS A 206 1.08 0.99 5.29
N ALA A 207 -0.14 1.04 5.80
CA ALA A 207 -0.46 1.83 6.99
C ALA A 207 0.29 1.33 8.22
N ILE A 208 0.31 0.02 8.48
CA ILE A 208 1.01 -0.55 9.65
C ILE A 208 2.51 -0.21 9.62
N MET A 209 3.15 -0.23 8.45
CA MET A 209 4.55 0.19 8.30
C MET A 209 4.80 1.68 8.61
N ALA A 210 3.77 2.52 8.62
CA ALA A 210 3.88 3.93 8.97
C ALA A 210 3.64 4.21 10.47
N MET A 211 3.13 3.22 11.22
CA MET A 211 2.69 3.34 12.61
C MET A 211 3.82 3.15 13.64
N GLU A 212 3.68 3.83 14.77
CA GLU A 212 4.48 3.63 15.99
C GLU A 212 3.84 2.57 16.90
N GLN A 213 4.62 1.94 17.79
CA GLN A 213 4.08 0.95 18.72
C GLN A 213 3.06 1.61 19.66
N GLY A 214 1.91 0.98 19.86
CA GLY A 214 0.80 1.53 20.65
C GLY A 214 -0.10 2.51 19.88
N GLU A 215 0.27 2.90 18.66
CA GLU A 215 -0.53 3.80 17.83
C GLU A 215 -1.88 3.16 17.48
N GLU A 216 -2.94 3.96 17.57
CA GLU A 216 -4.25 3.64 17.05
C GLU A 216 -4.59 4.66 15.97
N THR A 217 -4.96 4.18 14.79
CA THR A 217 -5.13 5.03 13.62
C THR A 217 -6.36 4.62 12.83
N LEU A 218 -6.95 5.58 12.14
CA LEU A 218 -7.96 5.36 11.14
C LEU A 218 -7.32 5.55 9.77
N ILE A 219 -7.51 4.58 8.88
CA ILE A 219 -7.15 4.74 7.48
C ILE A 219 -8.38 4.66 6.60
N VAL A 220 -8.36 5.42 5.50
CA VAL A 220 -9.29 5.29 4.40
C VAL A 220 -8.51 4.88 3.16
N CYS A 221 -8.81 3.69 2.64
CA CYS A 221 -8.24 3.17 1.41
C CYS A 221 -9.17 3.52 0.25
N PHE A 222 -8.77 4.50 -0.56
CA PHE A 222 -9.50 4.90 -1.76
C PHE A 222 -9.09 4.05 -2.95
N THR A 223 -10.05 3.77 -3.82
CA THR A 223 -9.85 2.93 -5.02
C THR A 223 -9.65 3.75 -6.29
N TYR A 224 -9.88 5.07 -6.24
CA TYR A 224 -9.69 5.98 -7.38
C TYR A 224 -8.24 5.98 -7.90
N SER A 225 -7.26 5.68 -7.04
CA SER A 225 -5.88 5.42 -7.49
C SER A 225 -5.67 3.95 -7.85
N TYR A 226 -5.97 3.63 -9.12
CA TYR A 226 -5.64 2.35 -9.77
C TYR A 226 -6.06 1.07 -9.01
N PHE A 227 -7.06 1.15 -8.12
CA PHE A 227 -7.55 0.02 -7.33
C PHE A 227 -6.47 -0.68 -6.46
N ARG A 228 -5.40 0.03 -6.07
CA ARG A 228 -4.20 -0.59 -5.48
C ARG A 228 -4.31 -0.94 -3.99
N TYR A 229 -5.07 -0.16 -3.23
CA TYR A 229 -4.95 -0.15 -1.76
C TYR A 229 -6.14 -0.76 -1.01
N GLY A 230 -7.23 -1.08 -1.70
CA GLY A 230 -8.37 -1.85 -1.21
C GLY A 230 -8.38 -3.30 -1.72
N TYR A 231 -9.56 -3.89 -1.90
CA TYR A 231 -9.71 -5.23 -2.51
C TYR A 231 -9.72 -5.25 -4.04
N GLY A 232 -9.35 -4.13 -4.66
CA GLY A 232 -9.19 -4.06 -6.11
C GLY A 232 -10.49 -4.16 -6.90
N ASN A 233 -10.35 -4.48 -8.19
CA ASN A 233 -11.47 -4.70 -9.13
C ASN A 233 -12.23 -6.01 -8.90
N ALA A 234 -11.70 -6.93 -8.08
CA ALA A 234 -12.38 -8.17 -7.74
C ALA A 234 -13.35 -7.99 -6.56
N GLY A 235 -13.11 -6.99 -5.71
CA GLY A 235 -13.77 -6.90 -4.41
C GLY A 235 -13.35 -8.05 -3.50
N ASN A 236 -14.15 -8.33 -2.47
CA ASN A 236 -13.92 -9.45 -1.58
C ASN A 236 -15.23 -10.21 -1.32
N ALA A 237 -15.36 -11.38 -1.93
CA ALA A 237 -16.57 -12.20 -1.83
C ALA A 237 -16.84 -12.69 -0.39
N LYS A 238 -15.79 -13.00 0.39
CA LYS A 238 -15.93 -13.47 1.77
C LYS A 238 -16.58 -12.41 2.66
N PHE A 239 -16.24 -11.15 2.45
CA PHE A 239 -16.77 -10.02 3.22
C PHE A 239 -17.95 -9.32 2.54
N ASN A 240 -18.39 -9.82 1.37
CA ASN A 240 -19.40 -9.19 0.54
C ASN A 240 -19.06 -7.72 0.24
N ILE A 241 -17.83 -7.49 -0.22
CA ILE A 241 -17.33 -6.16 -0.60
C ILE A 241 -17.29 -6.08 -2.13
N PRO A 242 -17.93 -5.08 -2.74
CA PRO A 242 -17.95 -4.94 -4.19
C PRO A 242 -16.58 -4.50 -4.74
N ALA A 243 -16.42 -4.68 -6.06
CA ALA A 243 -15.28 -4.16 -6.80
C ALA A 243 -15.14 -2.65 -6.61
N GLY A 244 -13.92 -2.17 -6.37
CA GLY A 244 -13.67 -0.74 -6.23
C GLY A 244 -14.25 -0.08 -4.98
N ALA A 245 -14.68 -0.85 -3.98
CA ALA A 245 -15.17 -0.30 -2.72
C ALA A 245 -14.07 0.51 -1.98
N THR A 246 -14.41 1.72 -1.55
CA THR A 246 -13.64 2.45 -0.54
C THR A 246 -13.82 1.78 0.81
N LEU A 247 -12.71 1.57 1.53
CA LEU A 247 -12.68 0.88 2.81
C LEU A 247 -12.14 1.80 3.88
N GLN A 248 -12.69 1.69 5.08
CA GLN A 248 -12.18 2.37 6.25
C GLN A 248 -11.69 1.30 7.24
N TYR A 249 -10.47 1.46 7.75
CA TYR A 249 -9.91 0.54 8.73
C TYR A 249 -9.48 1.31 9.96
N LYS A 250 -9.96 0.87 11.13
CA LYS A 250 -9.38 1.25 12.41
C LYS A 250 -8.35 0.19 12.79
N ILE A 251 -7.11 0.63 13.02
CA ILE A 251 -5.97 -0.26 13.27
C ILE A 251 -5.30 0.17 14.56
N LYS A 252 -5.00 -0.79 15.43
CA LYS A 252 -4.15 -0.59 16.60
C LYS A 252 -2.91 -1.47 16.50
N LEU A 253 -1.73 -0.86 16.46
CA LEU A 253 -0.46 -1.59 16.47
C LEU A 253 -0.05 -1.84 17.92
N THR A 254 -0.21 -3.08 18.41
CA THR A 254 0.07 -3.38 19.82
C THR A 254 1.56 -3.65 20.06
N ALA A 255 2.19 -4.42 19.17
CA ALA A 255 3.61 -4.74 19.24
C ALA A 255 4.16 -5.07 17.84
N PHE A 256 5.47 -4.91 17.66
CA PHE A 256 6.15 -5.44 16.49
C PHE A 256 7.62 -5.76 16.77
N GLU A 257 8.19 -6.61 15.93
CA GLU A 257 9.61 -6.91 15.86
C GLU A 257 10.06 -6.73 14.41
N LYS A 258 11.03 -5.84 14.18
CA LYS A 258 11.55 -5.57 12.83
C LYS A 258 12.24 -6.80 12.26
N ALA A 259 12.09 -6.99 10.95
CA ALA A 259 12.97 -7.91 10.24
C ALA A 259 14.38 -7.31 10.23
N LYS A 260 15.40 -8.15 10.48
CA LYS A 260 16.80 -7.76 10.25
C LYS A 260 17.03 -7.57 8.75
N GLU A 261 17.65 -6.45 8.41
CA GLU A 261 18.10 -6.19 7.05
C GLU A 261 19.36 -6.98 6.74
N SER A 262 19.61 -7.22 5.44
CA SER A 262 20.72 -8.08 5.03
C SER A 262 22.10 -7.59 5.50
N TRP A 263 22.30 -6.29 5.71
CA TRP A 263 23.56 -5.72 6.18
C TRP A 263 23.72 -5.72 7.71
N GLU A 264 22.62 -5.94 8.45
CA GLU A 264 22.63 -6.01 9.92
C GLU A 264 23.06 -7.38 10.45
N MET A 265 23.10 -8.39 9.58
CA MET A 265 23.49 -9.75 9.92
C MET A 265 24.92 -10.04 9.47
N ASN A 266 25.70 -10.68 10.34
CA ASN A 266 26.97 -11.28 9.95
C ASN A 266 26.74 -12.61 9.18
N THR A 267 27.77 -13.12 8.54
CA THR A 267 27.68 -14.37 7.74
C THR A 267 27.13 -15.57 8.54
N PRO A 268 27.64 -15.91 9.74
CA PRO A 268 27.04 -16.98 10.57
C PRO A 268 25.54 -16.79 10.81
N GLU A 269 25.11 -15.58 11.16
CA GLU A 269 23.70 -15.26 11.36
C GLU A 269 22.90 -15.45 10.06
N LYS A 270 23.41 -15.00 8.91
CA LYS A 270 22.74 -15.19 7.61
C LYS A 270 22.54 -16.66 7.28
N LEU A 271 23.53 -17.52 7.55
CA LEU A 271 23.44 -18.96 7.29
C LEU A 271 22.42 -19.65 8.21
N GLU A 272 22.41 -19.27 9.49
CA GLU A 272 21.43 -19.78 10.47
C GLU A 272 20.01 -19.32 10.11
N GLN A 273 19.80 -18.03 9.88
CA GLN A 273 18.50 -17.46 9.51
C GLN A 273 17.99 -18.03 8.19
N SER A 274 18.88 -18.21 7.20
CA SER A 274 18.53 -18.85 5.93
C SER A 274 18.01 -20.27 6.14
N SER A 275 18.56 -21.01 7.10
CA SER A 275 18.09 -22.37 7.42
C SER A 275 16.69 -22.35 8.04
N ILE A 276 16.45 -21.44 8.99
CA ILE A 276 15.14 -21.26 9.65
C ILE A 276 14.07 -20.88 8.63
N ILE A 277 14.35 -19.88 7.79
CA ILE A 277 13.40 -19.38 6.78
C ILE A 277 13.17 -20.41 5.68
N LYS A 278 14.16 -21.23 5.33
CA LYS A 278 13.96 -22.35 4.40
C LYS A 278 12.93 -23.35 4.94
N GLU A 279 12.99 -23.69 6.23
CA GLU A 279 12.00 -24.57 6.85
C GLU A 279 10.63 -23.90 6.91
N LYS A 280 10.57 -22.61 7.26
CA LYS A 280 9.32 -21.83 7.24
C LYS A 280 8.68 -21.78 5.85
N GLY A 281 9.45 -21.48 4.82
CA GLY A 281 9.01 -21.52 3.42
C GLY A 281 8.50 -22.90 3.00
N THR A 282 9.15 -23.96 3.51
CA THR A 282 8.73 -25.35 3.25
C THR A 282 7.39 -25.66 3.91
N GLN A 283 7.14 -25.13 5.11
CA GLN A 283 5.84 -25.25 5.76
C GLN A 283 4.75 -24.51 4.97
N TYR A 284 4.99 -23.26 4.56
CA TYR A 284 4.05 -22.55 3.68
C TYR A 284 3.77 -23.32 2.38
N PHE A 285 4.80 -23.89 1.75
CA PHE A 285 4.60 -24.67 0.54
C PHE A 285 3.69 -25.89 0.77
N LYS A 286 3.85 -26.59 1.91
CA LYS A 286 2.98 -27.72 2.29
C LYS A 286 1.53 -27.28 2.55
N ASP A 287 1.35 -26.09 3.10
CA ASP A 287 0.03 -25.51 3.37
C ASP A 287 -0.66 -24.95 2.11
N GLY A 288 -0.05 -25.11 0.92
CA GLY A 288 -0.57 -24.56 -0.35
C GLY A 288 -0.33 -23.06 -0.52
N LYS A 289 0.44 -22.46 0.38
CA LYS A 289 0.73 -21.03 0.48
C LYS A 289 1.94 -20.64 -0.37
N TYR A 290 1.84 -20.85 -1.68
CA TYR A 290 2.99 -20.77 -2.60
C TYR A 290 3.61 -19.36 -2.72
N LYS A 291 2.77 -18.31 -2.69
CA LYS A 291 3.25 -16.92 -2.74
C LYS A 291 4.09 -16.59 -1.50
N GLN A 292 3.61 -16.93 -0.31
CA GLN A 292 4.36 -16.79 0.95
C GLN A 292 5.66 -17.60 0.95
N ALA A 293 5.59 -18.86 0.51
CA ALA A 293 6.78 -19.70 0.39
C ALA A 293 7.84 -19.02 -0.49
N SER A 294 7.42 -18.42 -1.62
CA SER A 294 8.34 -17.70 -2.51
C SER A 294 8.99 -16.49 -1.83
N VAL A 295 8.26 -15.72 -1.02
CA VAL A 295 8.81 -14.58 -0.27
C VAL A 295 9.91 -15.06 0.69
N GLN A 296 9.67 -16.15 1.42
CA GLN A 296 10.67 -16.72 2.33
C GLN A 296 11.94 -17.17 1.59
N TYR A 297 11.80 -17.90 0.48
CA TYR A 297 12.98 -18.34 -0.28
C TYR A 297 13.73 -17.19 -0.96
N LYS A 298 13.05 -16.11 -1.36
CA LYS A 298 13.70 -14.90 -1.89
C LYS A 298 14.64 -14.24 -0.87
N LYS A 299 14.29 -14.25 0.42
CA LYS A 299 15.15 -13.72 1.49
C LYS A 299 16.50 -14.45 1.52
N ILE A 300 16.49 -15.78 1.38
CA ILE A 300 17.71 -16.60 1.35
C ILE A 300 18.61 -16.21 0.18
N VAL A 301 18.03 -16.06 -1.01
CA VAL A 301 18.79 -15.61 -2.20
C VAL A 301 19.39 -14.23 -1.93
N SER A 302 18.57 -13.27 -1.51
CA SER A 302 19.00 -11.90 -1.23
C SER A 302 20.15 -11.83 -0.21
N TRP A 303 20.10 -12.62 0.87
CA TRP A 303 21.13 -12.59 1.91
C TRP A 303 22.45 -13.21 1.49
N LEU A 304 22.43 -14.21 0.61
CA LEU A 304 23.59 -15.04 0.28
C LEU A 304 24.15 -14.81 -1.12
N GLU A 305 23.45 -14.08 -2.00
CA GLU A 305 23.84 -13.90 -3.41
C GLU A 305 25.17 -13.13 -3.55
N HIS A 306 25.37 -12.11 -2.72
CA HIS A 306 26.55 -11.23 -2.77
C HIS A 306 27.58 -11.47 -1.67
N GLU A 307 27.42 -12.52 -0.87
CA GLU A 307 28.42 -12.90 0.12
C GLU A 307 29.70 -13.40 -0.57
N SER A 308 30.85 -12.86 -0.15
CA SER A 308 32.16 -13.20 -0.69
C SER A 308 33.20 -13.24 0.43
N GLY A 309 34.34 -13.90 0.18
CA GLY A 309 35.38 -14.06 1.21
C GLY A 309 35.01 -15.02 2.34
N LEU A 310 34.06 -15.93 2.09
CA LEU A 310 33.62 -16.95 3.03
C LEU A 310 34.70 -18.01 3.26
N SER A 311 34.66 -18.64 4.45
CA SER A 311 35.42 -19.88 4.69
C SER A 311 34.95 -20.98 3.74
N GLU A 312 35.78 -21.97 3.44
CA GLU A 312 35.41 -23.07 2.55
C GLU A 312 34.16 -23.82 3.05
N GLU A 313 34.02 -23.97 4.37
CA GLU A 313 32.85 -24.61 4.99
C GLU A 313 31.59 -23.76 4.81
N ASP A 314 31.69 -22.45 5.04
CA ASP A 314 30.55 -21.53 4.95
C ASP A 314 30.12 -21.31 3.50
N GLU A 315 31.06 -21.25 2.56
CA GLU A 315 30.76 -21.18 1.12
C GLU A 315 29.98 -22.43 0.68
N LYS A 316 30.37 -23.62 1.17
CA LYS A 316 29.65 -24.86 0.87
C LYS A 316 28.23 -24.84 1.45
N LYS A 317 28.05 -24.34 2.68
CA LYS A 317 26.73 -24.16 3.30
C LYS A 317 25.87 -23.15 2.53
N ALA A 318 26.43 -21.98 2.21
CA ALA A 318 25.78 -20.93 1.44
C ALA A 318 25.35 -21.43 0.06
N LYS A 319 26.23 -22.14 -0.66
CA LYS A 319 25.91 -22.75 -1.96
C LYS A 319 24.78 -23.76 -1.85
N THR A 320 24.78 -24.59 -0.81
CA THR A 320 23.71 -25.58 -0.56
C THR A 320 22.35 -24.90 -0.30
N LEU A 321 22.34 -23.83 0.51
CA LEU A 321 21.14 -23.06 0.82
C LEU A 321 20.61 -22.30 -0.40
N ARG A 322 21.47 -21.62 -1.17
CA ARG A 322 21.11 -20.93 -2.41
C ARG A 322 20.52 -21.88 -3.45
N LEU A 323 21.16 -23.04 -3.66
CA LEU A 323 20.65 -24.06 -4.58
C LEU A 323 19.25 -24.55 -4.14
N ALA A 324 19.07 -24.84 -2.85
CA ALA A 324 17.77 -25.25 -2.32
C ALA A 324 16.71 -24.15 -2.47
N ALA A 325 17.07 -22.88 -2.24
CA ALA A 325 16.18 -21.74 -2.38
C ALA A 325 15.70 -21.57 -3.83
N HIS A 326 16.61 -21.55 -4.81
CA HIS A 326 16.25 -21.45 -6.23
C HIS A 326 15.39 -22.63 -6.70
N LEU A 327 15.73 -23.86 -6.30
CA LEU A 327 14.90 -25.02 -6.60
C LEU A 327 13.48 -24.85 -6.06
N ASN A 328 13.34 -24.45 -4.80
CA ASN A 328 12.03 -24.28 -4.17
C ASN A 328 11.26 -23.09 -4.76
N LEU A 329 11.93 -21.99 -5.11
CA LEU A 329 11.34 -20.86 -5.85
C LEU A 329 10.77 -21.31 -7.19
N ALA A 330 11.55 -22.05 -7.99
CA ALA A 330 11.07 -22.58 -9.26
C ALA A 330 9.80 -23.43 -9.07
N MET A 331 9.74 -24.23 -8.01
CA MET A 331 8.54 -25.02 -7.69
C MET A 331 7.35 -24.15 -7.28
N CYS A 332 7.58 -23.10 -6.48
CA CYS A 332 6.52 -22.14 -6.12
C CYS A 332 5.95 -21.47 -7.37
N TYR A 333 6.81 -21.01 -8.28
CA TYR A 333 6.40 -20.33 -9.50
C TYR A 333 5.67 -21.24 -10.50
N LEU A 334 6.06 -22.51 -10.61
CA LEU A 334 5.27 -23.49 -11.35
C LEU A 334 3.85 -23.66 -10.78
N LYS A 335 3.70 -23.64 -9.44
CA LYS A 335 2.39 -23.71 -8.77
C LYS A 335 1.58 -22.42 -8.90
N LEU A 336 2.24 -21.28 -9.03
CA LEU A 336 1.63 -19.97 -9.27
C LEU A 336 1.33 -19.69 -10.74
N HIS A 337 1.67 -20.61 -11.66
CA HIS A 337 1.55 -20.42 -13.10
C HIS A 337 2.35 -19.23 -13.65
N GLU A 338 3.53 -19.00 -13.07
CA GLU A 338 4.49 -17.96 -13.46
C GLU A 338 5.76 -18.59 -14.10
N PRO A 339 5.68 -19.09 -15.34
CA PRO A 339 6.73 -19.94 -15.90
C PRO A 339 8.04 -19.19 -16.21
N ASN A 340 8.00 -17.89 -16.48
CA ASN A 340 9.22 -17.09 -16.69
C ASN A 340 10.09 -17.06 -15.43
N GLN A 341 9.47 -16.76 -14.27
CA GLN A 341 10.14 -16.76 -12.97
C GLN A 341 10.63 -18.16 -12.58
N ALA A 342 9.88 -19.21 -12.93
CA ALA A 342 10.31 -20.59 -12.70
C ALA A 342 11.56 -20.94 -13.52
N LEU A 343 11.60 -20.55 -14.80
CA LEU A 343 12.72 -20.76 -15.70
C LEU A 343 14.00 -20.08 -15.18
N GLU A 344 13.91 -18.80 -14.82
CA GLU A 344 15.05 -18.03 -14.31
C GLU A 344 15.67 -18.69 -13.06
N ASN A 345 14.83 -19.14 -12.12
CA ASN A 345 15.30 -19.82 -10.93
C ASN A 345 15.92 -21.20 -11.23
N CYS A 346 15.41 -21.91 -12.24
CA CYS A 346 16.05 -23.14 -12.69
C CYS A 346 17.42 -22.90 -13.32
N ASP A 347 17.58 -21.84 -14.13
CA ASP A 347 18.86 -21.48 -14.73
C ASP A 347 19.89 -21.14 -13.64
N LYS A 348 19.51 -20.32 -12.64
CA LYS A 348 20.36 -20.05 -11.47
C LYS A 348 20.76 -21.32 -10.71
N ALA A 349 19.84 -22.27 -10.52
CA ALA A 349 20.16 -23.56 -9.91
C ALA A 349 21.17 -24.37 -10.76
N LEU A 350 21.06 -24.33 -12.09
CA LEU A 350 21.95 -25.04 -13.02
C LEU A 350 23.32 -24.37 -13.20
N GLU A 351 23.44 -23.06 -12.99
CA GLU A 351 24.73 -22.39 -12.86
C GLU A 351 25.53 -22.95 -11.67
N MET A 352 24.84 -23.32 -10.59
CA MET A 352 25.47 -23.88 -9.39
C MET A 352 25.72 -25.39 -9.47
N ASP A 353 24.77 -26.13 -10.05
CA ASP A 353 24.81 -27.58 -10.30
C ASP A 353 24.17 -27.89 -11.65
N SER A 354 25.01 -27.91 -12.70
CA SER A 354 24.59 -28.12 -14.10
C SER A 354 23.96 -29.48 -14.39
N SER A 355 24.03 -30.41 -13.44
CA SER A 355 23.44 -31.75 -13.55
C SER A 355 22.15 -31.90 -12.75
N ASN A 356 21.73 -30.90 -11.96
CA ASN A 356 20.68 -31.07 -10.98
C ASN A 356 19.36 -31.61 -11.57
N GLU A 357 18.96 -32.81 -11.14
CA GLU A 357 17.76 -33.50 -11.63
C GLU A 357 16.50 -32.63 -11.52
N LYS A 358 16.29 -31.98 -10.37
CA LYS A 358 15.10 -31.18 -10.09
C LYS A 358 15.08 -29.91 -10.93
N ALA A 359 16.22 -29.25 -11.10
CA ALA A 359 16.31 -28.02 -11.88
C ALA A 359 16.01 -28.29 -13.37
N LEU A 360 16.65 -29.31 -13.97
CA LEU A 360 16.41 -29.69 -15.36
C LEU A 360 14.95 -30.07 -15.59
N PHE A 361 14.37 -30.88 -14.70
CA PHE A 361 12.98 -31.31 -14.83
C PHE A 361 12.00 -30.13 -14.73
N ARG A 362 12.16 -29.26 -13.73
CA ARG A 362 11.30 -28.09 -13.51
C ARG A 362 11.46 -27.05 -14.62
N ARG A 363 12.66 -26.87 -15.17
CA ARG A 363 12.89 -26.00 -16.34
C ARG A 363 12.15 -26.52 -17.57
N GLY A 364 12.18 -27.84 -17.79
CA GLY A 364 11.38 -28.49 -18.82
C GLY A 364 9.88 -28.24 -18.65
N GLU A 365 9.35 -28.31 -17.44
CA GLU A 365 7.94 -27.98 -17.14
C GLU A 365 7.61 -26.50 -17.42
N ALA A 366 8.49 -25.58 -17.03
CA ALA A 366 8.33 -24.15 -17.28
C ALA A 366 8.35 -23.81 -18.78
N LEU A 367 9.35 -24.31 -19.51
CA LEU A 367 9.47 -24.18 -20.96
C LEU A 367 8.25 -24.75 -21.68
N PHE A 368 7.74 -25.89 -21.20
CA PHE A 368 6.52 -26.48 -21.76
C PHE A 368 5.31 -25.57 -21.59
N ALA A 369 5.13 -24.96 -20.41
CA ALA A 369 4.07 -24.00 -20.16
C ALA A 369 4.21 -22.73 -21.02
N MET A 370 5.42 -22.39 -21.44
CA MET A 370 5.72 -21.29 -22.38
C MET A 370 5.60 -21.67 -23.86
N ASN A 371 5.22 -22.91 -24.19
CA ASN A 371 5.18 -23.46 -25.55
C ASN A 371 6.56 -23.62 -26.24
N GLU A 372 7.65 -23.60 -25.47
CA GLU A 372 9.01 -23.85 -25.96
C GLU A 372 9.30 -25.37 -26.01
N PHE A 373 8.52 -26.09 -26.82
CA PHE A 373 8.44 -27.56 -26.78
C PHE A 373 9.75 -28.29 -27.09
N ASP A 374 10.57 -27.76 -28.00
CA ASP A 374 11.85 -28.37 -28.35
C ASP A 374 12.84 -28.25 -27.18
N LYS A 375 12.97 -27.07 -26.58
CA LYS A 375 13.83 -26.84 -25.40
C LYS A 375 13.36 -27.68 -24.21
N ALA A 376 12.04 -27.74 -23.97
CA ALA A 376 11.46 -28.57 -22.92
C ALA A 376 11.80 -30.07 -23.11
N ARG A 377 11.68 -30.56 -24.35
CA ARG A 377 12.04 -31.95 -24.70
C ARG A 377 13.51 -32.21 -24.40
N ASP A 378 14.39 -31.30 -24.79
CA ASP A 378 15.84 -31.46 -24.63
C ASP A 378 16.21 -31.53 -23.13
N ASP A 379 15.57 -30.72 -22.27
CA ASP A 379 15.71 -30.82 -20.82
C ASP A 379 15.22 -32.15 -20.25
N PHE A 380 14.04 -32.62 -20.64
CA PHE A 380 13.55 -33.93 -20.19
C PHE A 380 14.42 -35.10 -20.67
N GLN A 381 14.96 -35.01 -21.90
CA GLN A 381 15.91 -36.00 -22.40
C GLN A 381 17.20 -36.00 -21.58
N ARG A 382 17.71 -34.82 -21.22
CA ARG A 382 18.89 -34.69 -20.35
C ARG A 382 18.63 -35.30 -18.97
N VAL A 383 17.43 -35.11 -18.40
CA VAL A 383 17.04 -35.80 -17.15
C VAL A 383 17.03 -37.32 -17.33
N VAL A 384 16.48 -37.85 -18.42
CA VAL A 384 16.46 -39.30 -18.66
C VAL A 384 17.87 -39.87 -18.86
N GLN A 385 18.77 -39.12 -19.50
CA GLN A 385 20.16 -39.52 -19.71
C GLN A 385 20.94 -39.59 -18.39
N LEU A 386 20.83 -38.56 -17.55
CA LEU A 386 21.55 -38.48 -16.28
C LEU A 386 20.89 -39.31 -15.17
N TYR A 387 19.55 -39.41 -15.20
CA TYR A 387 18.72 -40.05 -14.17
C TYR A 387 17.71 -41.03 -14.80
N PRO A 388 18.17 -42.20 -15.28
CA PRO A 388 17.30 -43.16 -15.97
C PRO A 388 16.17 -43.74 -15.11
N ALA A 389 16.21 -43.59 -13.79
CA ALA A 389 15.15 -44.02 -12.88
C ALA A 389 13.94 -43.06 -12.85
N ASN A 390 14.09 -41.82 -13.35
CA ASN A 390 13.04 -40.82 -13.32
C ASN A 390 11.91 -41.16 -14.31
N LYS A 391 10.84 -41.77 -13.78
CA LYS A 391 9.67 -42.18 -14.59
C LYS A 391 8.89 -40.98 -15.14
N ALA A 392 8.85 -39.86 -14.42
CA ALA A 392 8.12 -38.67 -14.84
C ALA A 392 8.75 -38.06 -16.09
N ALA A 393 10.08 -37.94 -16.14
CA ALA A 393 10.81 -37.44 -17.30
C ALA A 393 10.59 -38.32 -18.53
N LYS A 394 10.61 -39.64 -18.37
CA LYS A 394 10.30 -40.59 -19.47
C LYS A 394 8.88 -40.37 -20.02
N SER A 395 7.90 -40.18 -19.14
CA SER A 395 6.52 -39.91 -19.56
C SER A 395 6.41 -38.59 -20.32
N GLN A 396 7.09 -37.52 -19.89
CA GLN A 396 7.09 -36.24 -20.60
C GLN A 396 7.73 -36.33 -21.99
N VAL A 397 8.87 -37.02 -22.12
CA VAL A 397 9.50 -37.27 -23.43
C VAL A 397 8.55 -38.02 -24.37
N GLN A 398 7.87 -39.06 -23.90
CA GLN A 398 6.90 -39.82 -24.71
C GLN A 398 5.70 -38.94 -25.11
N HIS A 399 5.20 -38.13 -24.19
CA HIS A 399 4.13 -37.18 -24.46
C HIS A 399 4.54 -36.16 -25.55
N HIS A 400 5.77 -35.63 -25.52
CA HIS A 400 6.28 -34.75 -26.57
C HIS A 400 6.47 -35.45 -27.91
N GLN A 401 6.97 -36.70 -27.93
CA GLN A 401 7.09 -37.48 -29.17
C GLN A 401 5.72 -37.71 -29.82
N ARG A 402 4.66 -37.92 -29.03
CA ARG A 402 3.29 -38.06 -29.54
C ARG A 402 2.73 -36.73 -30.05
N ARG A 403 2.93 -35.62 -29.32
CA ARG A 403 2.50 -34.27 -29.77
C ARG A 403 3.23 -33.80 -31.01
N SER A 404 4.55 -34.00 -31.11
CA SER A 404 5.35 -33.66 -32.30
C SER A 404 4.88 -34.44 -33.53
N LYS A 405 4.57 -35.74 -33.38
CA LYS A 405 3.93 -36.52 -34.45
C LYS A 405 2.56 -35.94 -34.83
N LEU A 406 1.72 -35.58 -33.87
CA LEU A 406 0.40 -35.00 -34.16
C LEU A 406 0.51 -33.63 -34.86
N PHE A 407 1.48 -32.80 -34.47
CA PHE A 407 1.74 -31.48 -35.04
C PHE A 407 2.36 -31.54 -36.44
N ILE A 408 3.02 -32.64 -36.81
CA ILE A 408 3.47 -32.92 -38.18
C ILE A 408 2.29 -33.49 -39.00
N TYR A 409 1.54 -34.42 -38.43
CA TYR A 409 0.43 -35.09 -39.11
C TYR A 409 -0.75 -34.16 -39.42
N PHE A 410 -1.08 -33.18 -38.56
CA PHE A 410 -2.21 -32.28 -38.80
C PHE A 410 -2.00 -31.36 -40.03
N PRO A 411 -0.87 -30.66 -40.16
CA PRO A 411 -0.56 -29.89 -41.37
C PRO A 411 -0.40 -30.77 -42.60
N LEU A 412 0.21 -31.96 -42.48
CA LEU A 412 0.33 -32.91 -43.61
C LEU A 412 -1.03 -33.43 -44.07
N GLN A 413 -1.94 -33.76 -43.15
CA GLN A 413 -3.30 -34.18 -43.47
C GLN A 413 -4.10 -33.01 -44.08
N PHE A 414 -3.90 -31.79 -43.59
CA PHE A 414 -4.51 -30.59 -44.14
C PHE A 414 -4.01 -30.32 -45.57
N PHE A 415 -2.69 -30.32 -45.79
CA PHE A 415 -2.07 -30.18 -47.11
C PHE A 415 -2.48 -31.31 -48.07
N TYR A 416 -2.54 -32.56 -47.59
CA TYR A 416 -3.00 -33.70 -48.37
C TYR A 416 -4.46 -33.56 -48.78
N ASN A 417 -5.34 -33.12 -47.86
CA ASN A 417 -6.74 -32.86 -48.17
C ASN A 417 -6.90 -31.69 -49.14
N GLU A 418 -6.08 -30.63 -49.02
CA GLU A 418 -6.09 -29.49 -49.94
C GLU A 418 -5.63 -29.89 -51.35
N LEU A 419 -4.58 -30.70 -51.46
CA LEU A 419 -4.10 -31.27 -52.73
C LEU A 419 -5.17 -32.17 -53.37
N LYS A 420 -5.81 -33.04 -52.59
CA LYS A 420 -6.86 -33.93 -53.07
C LYS A 420 -8.09 -33.16 -53.55
N MET A 421 -8.50 -32.09 -52.86
CA MET A 421 -9.57 -31.21 -53.35
C MET A 421 -9.20 -30.52 -54.67
N ARG A 422 -7.93 -30.11 -54.85
CA ARG A 422 -7.46 -29.52 -56.12
C ARG A 422 -7.45 -30.54 -57.26
N GLU A 423 -7.06 -31.79 -57.00
CA GLU A 423 -7.12 -32.87 -57.99
C GLU A 423 -8.57 -33.21 -58.38
N ASP A 424 -9.47 -33.33 -57.41
CA ASP A 424 -10.91 -33.61 -57.64
C ASP A 424 -11.61 -32.49 -58.42
N LEU A 425 -11.22 -31.22 -58.21
CA LEU A 425 -11.66 -30.08 -59.01
C LEU A 425 -11.15 -30.15 -60.45
N SER A 426 -9.92 -30.63 -60.67
CA SER A 426 -9.34 -30.79 -62.00
C SER A 426 -10.03 -31.91 -62.79
N TRP A 427 -10.36 -33.06 -62.16
CA TRP A 427 -11.01 -34.19 -62.83
C TRP A 427 -12.44 -33.86 -63.28
N LYS A 428 -13.20 -33.10 -62.49
CA LYS A 428 -14.55 -32.63 -62.85
C LYS A 428 -14.58 -31.62 -63.99
N GLN A 429 -13.46 -30.94 -64.26
CA GLN A 429 -13.34 -29.97 -65.35
C GLN A 429 -13.00 -30.63 -66.69
N PHE A 430 -12.33 -31.79 -66.68
CA PHE A 430 -11.94 -32.52 -67.88
C PHE A 430 -12.88 -33.68 -68.27
N TYR A 431 -13.67 -34.22 -67.35
CA TYR A 431 -14.63 -35.29 -67.64
C TYR A 431 -15.99 -35.03 -66.95
N PRO A 432 -16.97 -34.41 -67.64
CA PRO A 432 -18.33 -34.35 -67.13
C PRO A 432 -18.95 -35.76 -67.09
N PRO A 433 -19.82 -36.07 -66.11
CA PRO A 433 -20.46 -37.37 -66.02
C PRO A 433 -21.32 -37.64 -67.28
N PRO A 434 -21.35 -38.89 -67.79
CA PRO A 434 -22.11 -39.21 -68.99
C PRO A 434 -23.60 -38.93 -68.80
N THR A 435 -24.18 -38.16 -69.71
CA THR A 435 -25.60 -37.83 -69.73
C THR A 435 -26.40 -39.07 -70.11
N ILE A 436 -27.10 -39.66 -69.14
CA ILE A 436 -28.07 -40.72 -69.41
C ILE A 436 -29.24 -40.07 -70.15
N LYS A 437 -29.32 -40.27 -71.48
CA LYS A 437 -30.50 -39.94 -72.27
C LYS A 437 -31.51 -41.08 -72.13
N THR A 438 -32.52 -40.88 -71.29
CA THR A 438 -33.80 -41.57 -71.38
C THR A 438 -34.47 -41.18 -72.70
N LYS A 439 -34.65 -42.16 -73.61
CA LYS A 439 -35.66 -42.09 -74.66
C LYS A 439 -36.90 -42.84 -74.18
N ILE A 440 -38.05 -42.22 -74.44
CA ILE A 440 -39.43 -42.69 -74.24
C ILE A 440 -39.61 -44.13 -74.71
#